data_AF-A0A1A9BJE4-F1
#
_entry.id   AF-A0A1A9BJE4-F1
#
_cell.length_a   1.000
_cell.length_b   1.000
_cell.length_c   1.000
_cell.angle_alpha   90.00
_cell.angle_beta   90.00
_cell.angle_gamma   90.00
#
_symmetry.space_group_name_H-M   'P 1'
#
loop_
_entity.id
_entity.type
_entity.pdbx_description
1 polymer ?
#
loop_
_entity_poly.entity_id
_entity_poly.type
_entity_poly.pdbx_seq_one_letter_code
_entity_poly.pdbx_strand_id
1 'polypeptide(L)' 'MTTREQAHARANSQRAAQYVEIWVIAQPSEIASMVQVASASGRLVYLGPPQAVGGDDTRQRRYLRLRTR' A
#
# COMPACT_ATOMS: atom_id res chain seq x y z
N MET A 1 2.38 25.43 -18.94
CA MET A 1 3.19 24.59 -18.04
C MET A 1 4.54 25.26 -17.85
N THR A 2 4.91 25.62 -16.62
CA THR A 2 6.13 26.36 -16.29
C THR A 2 7.22 25.40 -15.78
N THR A 3 8.48 25.82 -15.85
CA THR A 3 9.64 25.03 -15.37
C THR A 3 9.50 24.57 -13.91
N ARG A 4 8.82 25.37 -13.09
CA ARG A 4 8.54 25.04 -11.68
C ARG A 4 7.52 23.91 -11.54
N GLU A 5 6.47 23.92 -12.37
CA GLU A 5 5.47 22.85 -12.40
C GLU A 5 6.08 21.52 -12.86
N GLN A 6 6.98 21.55 -13.85
CA GLN A 6 7.70 20.35 -14.30
C GLN A 6 8.64 19.78 -13.23
N ALA A 7 9.35 20.64 -12.49
CA ALA A 7 10.21 20.20 -11.38
C ALA A 7 9.39 19.55 -10.25
N HIS A 8 8.25 20.14 -9.88
CA HIS A 8 7.34 19.56 -8.89
C HIS A 8 6.76 18.22 -9.37
N ALA A 9 6.31 18.15 -10.62
CA ALA A 9 5.79 16.90 -11.19
C ALA A 9 6.84 15.80 -11.16
N ARG A 10 8.08 16.08 -11.58
CA ARG A 10 9.20 15.12 -11.54
C ARG A 10 9.52 14.65 -10.12
N ALA A 11 9.64 15.57 -9.17
CA ALA A 11 9.91 15.23 -7.78
C ALA A 11 8.80 14.37 -7.16
N ASN A 12 7.54 14.66 -7.52
CA ASN A 12 6.39 13.86 -7.07
C ASN A 12 6.42 12.46 -7.68
N SER A 13 6.69 12.34 -8.99
CA SER A 13 6.82 11.04 -9.67
C SER A 13 7.99 10.22 -9.11
N GLN A 14 9.13 10.84 -8.81
CA GLN A 14 10.26 10.16 -8.18
C GLN A 14 9.93 9.66 -6.77
N ARG A 15 9.20 10.45 -5.97
CA ARG A 15 8.71 10.00 -4.66
C ARG A 15 7.69 8.87 -4.79
N ALA A 16 6.79 8.92 -5.77
CA ALA A 16 5.82 7.85 -6.01
C ALA A 16 6.52 6.53 -6.41
N ALA A 17 7.59 6.60 -7.20
CA ALA A 17 8.39 5.43 -7.58
C ALA A 17 9.10 4.73 -6.40
N GLN A 18 9.20 5.37 -5.23
CA GLN A 18 9.76 4.78 -4.00
C GLN A 18 8.77 3.89 -3.25
N TYR A 19 7.53 3.78 -3.74
CA TYR A 19 6.49 3.01 -3.07
C TYR A 19 5.77 2.10 -4.04
N VAL A 20 5.36 0.95 -3.51
CA VAL A 20 4.43 0.03 -4.15
C VAL A 20 3.12 0.09 -3.38
N GLU A 21 2.06 0.42 -4.08
CA GLU A 21 0.70 0.53 -3.54
C GLU A 21 -0.10 -0.66 -4.04
N ILE A 22 -0.63 -1.47 -3.11
CA ILE A 22 -1.34 -2.72 -3.44
C ILE A 22 -2.64 -2.83 -2.67
N TRP A 23 -3.62 -3.46 -3.33
CA TRP A 23 -4.83 -3.95 -2.69
C TRP A 23 -4.72 -5.46 -2.51
N VAL A 24 -4.95 -5.93 -1.29
CA VAL A 24 -4.98 -7.36 -0.97
C VAL A 24 -6.40 -7.75 -0.56
N ILE A 25 -6.85 -8.91 -1.03
CA ILE A 25 -8.11 -9.55 -0.62
C ILE A 25 -7.76 -10.96 -0.18
N ALA A 26 -7.88 -11.22 1.11
CA ALA A 26 -7.51 -12.51 1.71
C ALA A 26 -8.17 -12.65 3.09
N GLN A 27 -8.00 -13.80 3.73
CA GLN A 27 -8.49 -14.01 5.07
C GLN A 27 -7.84 -13.03 6.06
N PRO A 28 -8.52 -12.66 7.16
CA PRO A 28 -7.95 -11.75 8.15
C PRO A 28 -6.59 -12.22 8.70
N SER A 29 -6.43 -13.52 8.92
CA SER A 29 -5.19 -14.14 9.39
C SER A 29 -4.04 -14.05 8.36
N GLU A 30 -4.32 -14.28 7.09
CA GLU A 30 -3.33 -14.18 6.01
C GLU A 30 -2.80 -12.75 5.86
N ILE A 31 -3.71 -11.77 5.95
CA ILE A 31 -3.35 -10.36 5.91
C ILE A 31 -2.53 -9.96 7.13
N ALA A 32 -2.87 -10.47 8.32
CA ALA A 32 -2.08 -10.23 9.52
C ALA A 32 -0.64 -10.74 9.36
N SER A 33 -0.46 -11.95 8.83
CA SER A 33 0.87 -12.52 8.54
C SER A 33 1.66 -11.68 7.53
N MET A 34 1.03 -11.25 6.43
CA MET A 34 1.69 -10.37 5.45
C MET A 34 2.09 -9.02 6.07
N VAL A 35 1.20 -8.40 6.84
CA VAL A 35 1.46 -7.13 7.53
C VAL A 35 2.63 -7.29 8.50
N GLN A 36 2.68 -8.39 9.24
CA GLN A 36 3.78 -8.68 10.15
C GLN A 36 5.12 -8.78 9.42
N VAL A 37 5.20 -9.54 8.32
CA VAL A 37 6.44 -9.67 7.52
C VAL A 37 6.86 -8.33 6.89
N ALA A 38 5.90 -7.57 6.35
CA ALA A 38 6.16 -6.26 5.77
C ALA A 38 6.64 -5.24 6.82
N SER A 39 6.09 -5.30 8.04
CA SER A 39 6.49 -4.45 9.17
C SER A 39 7.88 -4.81 9.67
N ALA A 40 8.15 -6.11 9.88
CA ALA A 40 9.44 -6.60 10.35
C ALA A 40 10.59 -6.29 9.36
N SER A 41 10.29 -6.26 8.06
CA SER A 41 11.25 -5.84 7.04
C SER A 41 11.42 -4.32 6.89
N GLY A 42 10.69 -3.52 7.68
CA GLY A 42 10.72 -2.05 7.61
C GLY A 42 10.14 -1.49 6.31
N ARG A 43 9.41 -2.32 5.54
CA ARG A 43 8.86 -1.94 4.23
C ARG A 43 7.44 -1.41 4.35
N LEU A 44 6.68 -1.79 5.37
CA LEU A 44 5.33 -1.29 5.54
C LEU A 44 5.35 0.19 5.92
N VAL A 45 4.73 1.02 5.07
CA VAL A 45 4.63 2.48 5.27
C VAL A 45 3.23 2.84 5.71
N TYR A 46 2.21 2.20 5.14
CA TYR A 46 0.83 2.45 5.48
C TYR A 46 -0.01 1.19 5.32
N LEU A 47 -0.95 1.00 6.25
CA LEU A 47 -1.98 -0.03 6.22
C LEU A 47 -3.35 0.63 6.34
N GLY A 48 -4.20 0.45 5.33
CA GLY A 48 -5.57 0.93 5.35
C GLY A 48 -6.47 0.12 6.30
N PRO A 49 -7.64 0.69 6.67
CA PRO A 49 -8.64 -0.02 7.46
C PRO A 49 -9.14 -1.27 6.72
N PRO A 50 -9.58 -2.31 7.46
CA PRO A 50 -10.22 -3.46 6.86
C PRO A 50 -11.54 -3.07 6.20
N GLN A 51 -11.79 -3.62 5.02
CA GLN A 51 -13.08 -3.49 4.33
C GLN A 51 -13.62 -4.89 4.05
N ALA A 52 -14.88 -5.16 4.40
CA ALA A 52 -15.54 -6.39 4.00
C ALA A 52 -15.67 -6.43 2.46
N VAL A 53 -15.50 -7.61 1.86
CA VAL A 53 -15.70 -7.79 0.41
C VAL A 53 -17.19 -7.82 0.08
N GLY A 54 -18.04 -8.16 1.05
CA GLY A 54 -19.51 -8.19 0.97
C GLY A 54 -20.06 -9.62 0.94
N GLY A 55 -21.35 -9.76 1.25
CA GLY A 55 -22.02 -11.08 1.34
C GLY A 55 -21.46 -11.94 2.49
N ASP A 56 -21.44 -13.26 2.26
CA ASP A 56 -20.91 -14.26 3.21
C ASP A 56 -19.39 -14.47 3.05
N ASP A 57 -18.70 -13.60 2.30
CA ASP A 57 -17.26 -13.68 2.13
C ASP A 57 -16.53 -13.24 3.41
N THR A 58 -15.85 -14.18 4.05
CA THR A 58 -15.07 -13.96 5.27
C THR A 58 -13.75 -13.22 5.02
N ARG A 59 -13.37 -13.03 3.75
CA ARG A 59 -12.17 -12.27 3.37
C ARG A 59 -12.38 -10.78 3.61
N GLN A 60 -11.27 -10.11 3.88
CA GLN A 60 -11.22 -8.65 3.96
C GLN A 60 -10.34 -8.09 2.83
N ARG A 61 -10.72 -6.92 2.34
CA ARG A 61 -9.91 -6.09 1.46
C ARG A 61 -9.11 -5.09 2.29
N ARG A 62 -7.81 -4.97 2.04
CA ARG A 62 -6.96 -3.92 2.60
C ARG A 62 -6.05 -3.29 1.56
N TYR A 63 -5.81 -2.00 1.75
CA TYR A 63 -4.80 -1.26 1.00
C TYR A 63 -3.49 -1.23 1.80
N LEU A 64 -2.37 -1.53 1.14
CA LEU A 64 -1.04 -1.45 1.71
C LEU A 64 -0.17 -0.54 0.85
N ARG A 65 0.64 0.29 1.50
CA ARG A 65 1.74 1.00 0.86
C ARG A 65 3.05 0.47 1.43
N LEU A 66 3.90 -0.01 0.53
CA LEU A 66 5.20 -0.57 0.84
C LEU A 66 6.29 0.32 0.26
N ARG A 67 7.43 0.43 0.93
CA ARG A 67 8.63 1.04 0.35
C ARG A 67 9.23 0.06 -0.69
N THR A 68 9.56 0.57 -1.88
CA THR A 68 10.44 -0.13 -2.82
C THR A 68 11.82 -0.21 -2.19
N ARG A 69 12.49 -1.37 -2.29
CA ARG A 69 13.85 -1.55 -1.77
C ARG A 69 14.79 -0.45 -2.26
#